data_AF-A0A975PZS6-F1
#
_entry.id   AF-A0A975PZS6-F1
#
_cell.length_a   1.000
_cell.length_b   1.000
_cell.length_c   1.000
_cell.angle_alpha   90.00
_cell.angle_beta   90.00
_cell.angle_gamma   90.00
#
_symmetry.space_group_name_H-M   'P 1'
#
loop_
_entity.id
_entity.type
_entity.pdbx_description
1 polymer ?
#
loop_
_entity_poly.entity_id
_entity_poly.type
_entity_poly.pdbx_seq_one_letter_code
_entity_poly.pdbx_strand_id
1 'polypeptide(L)'
;MAIYKGKVTGDLVFQKGDDATKVTSIGGSLYVRQGATCDVPALTSIGGYLDVRQGATCDVPALTSIGGYLDVRQGATCDVPALTSIGGSLYVSEGATCDVPALTSIGGSLYVRQGATCDVPALTSIGGYLDVSEGATYDVPALTSIGGSLYVRQGATYDVPALTSIGGSLYVRQGATCDVPALTSIGGYLDVRQGATCDVPALTSIGGYLRIEPRATLVAPLLETISGKPLPDPGIAKTRLAAVAEHALADPANFIMDGWHNESGRCGTAHCIAGWAIHLEGKQGYDLEDEVGPGTAGALLLGIDAAGMFFLPRSEAQSRLEMIRQGGA
;
A
#
# COMPACT_ATOMS: atom_id res chain seq x y z
N MET A 1 21.26 30.43 24.24
CA MET A 1 22.31 30.44 23.21
C MET A 1 23.49 29.66 23.73
N ALA A 2 23.45 28.36 23.48
CA ALA A 2 24.56 27.44 23.62
C ALA A 2 25.37 27.40 22.32
N ILE A 3 26.65 27.05 22.42
CA ILE A 3 27.50 26.81 21.27
C ILE A 3 27.97 25.35 21.34
N TYR A 4 27.54 24.55 20.38
CA TYR A 4 27.88 23.13 20.25
C TYR A 4 29.00 22.97 19.23
N LYS A 5 29.97 22.10 19.53
CA LYS A 5 31.15 21.88 18.67
C LYS A 5 31.61 20.43 18.73
N GLY A 6 32.15 19.94 17.62
CA GLY A 6 32.70 18.60 17.50
C GLY A 6 31.64 17.52 17.67
N LYS A 7 32.02 16.45 18.37
CA LYS A 7 31.15 15.32 18.64
C LYS A 7 30.26 15.58 19.85
N VAL A 8 28.95 15.45 19.67
CA VAL A 8 27.96 15.39 20.76
C VAL A 8 27.67 13.92 21.03
N THR A 9 27.91 13.42 22.24
CA THR A 9 27.77 11.99 22.54
C THR A 9 26.34 11.53 22.76
N GLY A 10 25.45 12.43 23.20
CA GLY A 10 24.05 12.15 23.47
C GLY A 10 23.13 12.93 22.55
N ASP A 11 21.96 13.28 23.06
CA ASP A 11 20.98 14.08 22.35
C ASP A 11 21.35 15.57 22.33
N LEU A 12 20.98 16.25 21.25
CA LEU A 12 21.09 17.68 21.06
C LEU A 12 19.68 18.25 20.87
N VAL A 13 19.22 19.04 21.84
CA VAL A 13 17.99 19.82 21.71
C VAL A 13 18.38 21.23 21.28
N PHE A 14 18.21 21.54 20.00
CA PHE A 14 18.59 22.82 19.42
C PHE A 14 17.51 23.87 19.74
N GLN A 15 17.91 24.96 20.41
CA GLN A 15 17.03 26.07 20.72
C GLN A 15 17.28 27.26 19.80
N LYS A 16 16.30 28.15 19.71
CA LYS A 16 16.42 29.38 18.95
C LYS A 16 17.62 30.20 19.44
N GLY A 17 18.52 30.52 18.51
CA GLY A 17 19.75 31.27 18.78
C GLY A 17 20.93 30.43 19.27
N ASP A 18 20.81 29.10 19.35
CA ASP A 18 21.99 28.25 19.52
C ASP A 18 22.87 28.23 18.26
N ASP A 19 24.14 27.89 18.42
CA ASP A 19 25.10 27.71 17.32
C ASP A 19 25.60 26.27 17.32
N ALA A 20 25.29 25.53 16.26
CA ALA A 20 25.76 24.16 16.04
C ALA A 20 26.64 24.04 14.79
N THR A 21 27.13 25.16 14.23
CA THR A 21 27.85 25.19 12.95
C THR A 21 29.12 24.32 12.92
N LYS A 22 29.68 24.02 14.11
CA LYS A 22 30.88 23.20 14.29
C LYS A 22 30.60 21.79 14.81
N VAL A 23 29.34 21.38 14.92
CA VAL A 23 28.99 20.01 15.29
C VAL A 23 29.28 19.09 14.10
N THR A 24 29.98 17.99 14.37
CA THR A 24 30.41 17.04 13.33
C THR A 24 29.69 15.70 13.39
N SER A 25 29.23 15.30 14.58
CA SER A 25 28.48 14.06 14.80
C SER A 25 27.62 14.17 16.06
N ILE A 26 26.47 13.50 16.05
CA ILE A 26 25.57 13.38 17.21
C ILE A 26 25.36 11.89 17.47
N GLY A 27 25.78 11.41 18.64
CA GLY A 27 25.62 10.01 19.04
C GLY A 27 24.17 9.64 19.37
N GLY A 28 23.41 10.60 19.90
CA GLY A 28 21.96 10.48 20.12
C GLY A 28 21.15 11.12 19.00
N SER A 29 20.13 11.88 19.36
CA SER A 29 19.16 12.49 18.46
C SER A 29 19.28 14.02 18.41
N LEU A 30 18.97 14.62 17.26
CA LEU A 30 18.84 16.06 17.07
C LEU A 30 17.37 16.45 17.05
N TYR A 31 16.98 17.36 17.95
CA TYR A 31 15.63 17.91 18.03
C TYR A 31 15.66 19.40 17.68
N VAL A 32 14.90 19.81 16.66
CA VAL A 32 14.74 21.20 16.23
C VAL A 32 13.25 21.53 16.22
N ARG A 33 12.83 22.49 17.05
CA ARG A 33 11.40 22.78 17.29
C ARG A 33 11.11 24.27 17.40
N GLN A 34 9.82 24.61 17.46
CA GLN A 34 9.31 25.94 17.79
C GLN A 34 9.86 27.07 16.89
N GLY A 35 9.89 26.83 15.57
CA GLY A 35 10.36 27.82 14.61
C GLY A 35 11.85 28.17 14.72
N ALA A 36 12.66 27.31 15.36
CA ALA A 36 14.11 27.47 15.33
C ALA A 36 14.66 27.23 13.92
N THR A 37 15.68 28.00 13.54
CA THR A 37 16.48 27.78 12.33
C THR A 37 17.80 27.16 12.75
N CYS A 38 18.01 25.90 12.36
CA CYS A 38 19.19 25.10 12.68
C CYS A 38 20.02 24.91 11.41
N ASP A 39 21.24 25.43 11.42
CA ASP A 39 22.22 25.27 10.34
C ASP A 39 23.42 24.49 10.90
N VAL A 40 23.65 23.28 10.36
CA VAL A 40 24.66 22.34 10.87
C VAL A 40 25.48 21.76 9.70
N PRO A 41 26.28 22.58 9.00
CA PRO A 41 26.87 22.23 7.72
C PRO A 41 27.99 21.18 7.79
N ALA A 42 28.53 20.92 8.99
CA ALA A 42 29.60 19.94 9.21
C ALA A 42 29.11 18.60 9.78
N LEU A 43 27.82 18.46 10.08
CA LEU A 43 27.27 17.25 10.71
C LEU A 43 27.13 16.13 9.68
N THR A 44 27.87 15.04 9.87
CA THR A 44 27.91 13.93 8.90
C THR A 44 27.09 12.71 9.31
N SER A 45 26.76 12.57 10.60
CA SER A 45 26.04 11.41 11.13
C SER A 45 25.23 11.74 12.39
N ILE A 46 24.04 11.13 12.48
CA ILE A 46 23.19 11.10 13.67
C ILE A 46 22.94 9.63 14.05
N GLY A 47 23.30 9.23 15.27
CA GLY A 47 23.11 7.85 15.73
C GLY A 47 21.65 7.50 16.03
N GLY A 48 20.89 8.46 16.56
CA GLY A 48 19.47 8.36 16.87
C GLY A 48 18.59 8.97 15.79
N TYR A 49 17.80 9.97 16.17
CA TYR A 49 16.75 10.55 15.32
C TYR A 49 17.07 12.00 14.90
N LEU A 50 16.57 12.42 13.74
CA LEU A 50 16.45 13.84 13.39
C LEU A 50 14.96 14.20 13.45
N ASP A 51 14.58 15.05 14.39
CA ASP A 51 13.19 15.44 14.65
C ASP A 51 13.02 16.95 14.48
N VAL A 52 12.35 17.36 13.40
CA VAL A 52 12.14 18.76 13.00
C VAL A 52 10.64 19.07 12.99
N ARG A 53 10.17 19.92 13.90
CA ARG A 53 8.72 20.17 14.08
C ARG A 53 8.37 21.63 14.31
N GLN A 54 7.08 21.93 14.23
CA GLN A 54 6.46 23.19 14.65
C GLN A 54 7.06 24.40 13.92
N GLY A 55 7.04 24.36 12.59
CA GLY A 55 7.55 25.41 11.72
C GLY A 55 9.06 25.66 11.80
N ALA A 56 9.82 24.74 12.41
CA ALA A 56 11.28 24.81 12.43
C ALA A 56 11.88 24.57 11.03
N THR A 57 13.07 25.11 10.82
CA THR A 57 13.87 24.89 9.61
C THR A 57 15.19 24.24 10.02
N CYS A 58 15.59 23.16 9.36
CA CYS A 58 16.83 22.46 9.61
C CYS A 58 17.57 22.22 8.29
N ASP A 59 18.78 22.74 8.18
CA ASP A 59 19.67 22.57 7.02
C ASP A 59 20.92 21.81 7.46
N VAL A 60 21.13 20.61 6.90
CA VAL A 60 22.22 19.70 7.27
C VAL A 60 22.87 19.10 6.01
N PRO A 61 23.56 19.90 5.20
CA PRO A 61 23.99 19.55 3.85
C PRO A 61 25.03 18.43 3.77
N ALA A 62 25.76 18.15 4.86
CA ALA A 62 26.77 17.10 4.91
C ALA A 62 26.29 15.80 5.56
N LEU A 63 25.03 15.72 6.01
CA LEU A 63 24.53 14.55 6.73
C LEU A 63 24.37 13.39 5.76
N THR A 64 25.09 12.29 6.02
CA THR A 64 25.10 11.11 5.12
C THR A 64 24.28 9.95 5.64
N SER A 65 24.06 9.88 6.97
CA SER A 65 23.34 8.77 7.62
C SER A 65 22.61 9.20 8.88
N ILE A 66 21.43 8.59 9.08
CA ILE A 66 20.66 8.63 10.33
C ILE A 66 20.43 7.18 10.78
N GLY A 67 20.87 6.83 12.00
CA GLY A 67 20.74 5.47 12.52
C GLY A 67 19.29 5.06 12.82
N GLY A 68 18.47 6.01 13.28
CA GLY A 68 17.04 5.83 13.55
C GLY A 68 16.15 6.48 12.50
N TYR A 69 15.18 7.29 12.93
CA TYR A 69 14.17 7.96 12.12
C TYR A 69 14.54 9.39 11.72
N LEU A 70 14.05 9.82 10.57
CA LEU A 70 13.90 11.23 10.20
C LEU A 70 12.41 11.59 10.30
N ASP A 71 12.09 12.58 11.12
CA ASP A 71 10.71 12.98 11.41
C ASP A 71 10.53 14.49 11.20
N VAL A 72 9.77 14.87 10.19
CA VAL A 72 9.54 16.27 9.78
C VAL A 72 8.03 16.55 9.78
N ARG A 73 7.55 17.40 10.71
CA ARG A 73 6.10 17.64 10.87
C ARG A 73 5.73 19.08 11.13
N GLN A 74 4.43 19.37 11.03
CA GLN A 74 3.82 20.61 11.53
C GLN A 74 4.41 21.85 10.84
N GLY A 75 4.37 21.85 9.50
CA GLY A 75 4.88 22.94 8.66
C GLY A 75 6.39 23.17 8.75
N ALA A 76 7.15 22.20 9.29
CA ALA A 76 8.60 22.28 9.32
C ALA A 76 9.23 22.04 7.94
N THR A 77 10.45 22.53 7.77
CA THR A 77 11.28 22.31 6.57
C THR A 77 12.59 21.65 6.97
N CYS A 78 12.96 20.56 6.29
CA CYS A 78 14.24 19.89 6.48
C CYS A 78 14.94 19.68 5.14
N ASP A 79 16.18 20.15 5.02
CA ASP A 79 17.03 20.00 3.84
C ASP A 79 18.28 19.19 4.20
N VAL A 80 18.43 18.02 3.58
CA VAL A 80 19.46 17.02 3.87
C VAL A 80 19.94 16.34 2.57
N PRO A 81 20.55 17.12 1.65
CA PRO A 81 20.82 16.72 0.28
C PRO A 81 21.82 15.57 0.12
N ALA A 82 22.71 15.36 1.10
CA ALA A 82 23.71 14.29 1.08
C ALA A 82 23.26 13.00 1.79
N LEU A 83 22.03 12.96 2.33
CA LEU A 83 21.57 11.82 3.12
C LEU A 83 21.35 10.62 2.21
N THR A 84 22.10 9.54 2.45
CA THR A 84 22.05 8.33 1.59
C THR A 84 21.28 7.17 2.23
N SER A 85 21.18 7.14 3.55
CA SER A 85 20.53 6.06 4.30
C SER A 85 19.86 6.53 5.59
N ILE A 86 18.70 5.94 5.87
CA ILE A 86 17.98 6.02 7.15
C ILE A 86 17.81 4.59 7.66
N GLY A 87 18.35 4.27 8.84
CA GLY A 87 18.24 2.93 9.42
C GLY A 87 16.82 2.59 9.88
N GLY A 88 16.07 3.60 10.33
CA GLY A 88 14.65 3.53 10.66
C GLY A 88 13.75 4.01 9.53
N SER A 89 12.74 4.79 9.88
CA SER A 89 11.66 5.28 9.00
C SER A 89 11.78 6.79 8.74
N LEU A 90 11.22 7.23 7.61
CA LEU A 90 11.04 8.64 7.24
C LEU A 90 9.57 9.02 7.41
N TYR A 91 9.31 10.04 8.21
CA TYR A 91 7.98 10.61 8.44
C TYR A 91 7.97 12.06 7.96
N VAL A 92 7.06 12.39 7.04
CA VAL A 92 6.80 13.77 6.62
C VAL A 92 5.30 14.01 6.66
N SER A 93 4.83 14.90 7.54
CA SER A 93 3.39 15.12 7.71
C SER A 93 2.99 16.55 8.06
N GLU A 94 1.70 16.84 8.01
CA GLU A 94 1.10 18.10 8.50
C GLU A 94 1.70 19.33 7.79
N GLY A 95 1.70 19.32 6.44
CA GLY A 95 2.19 20.42 5.60
C GLY A 95 3.70 20.65 5.65
N ALA A 96 4.47 19.70 6.20
CA ALA A 96 5.92 19.78 6.22
C ALA A 96 6.55 19.51 4.86
N THR A 97 7.80 19.99 4.68
CA THR A 97 8.62 19.76 3.48
C THR A 97 9.93 19.11 3.87
N CYS A 98 10.29 18.02 3.18
CA CYS A 98 11.57 17.33 3.38
C CYS A 98 12.24 17.07 2.02
N ASP A 99 13.48 17.53 1.86
CA ASP A 99 14.28 17.34 0.65
C ASP A 99 15.46 16.41 0.93
N VAL A 100 15.46 15.22 0.31
CA VAL A 100 16.43 14.13 0.52
C VAL A 100 16.80 13.45 -0.82
N PRO A 101 17.32 14.21 -1.80
CA PRO A 101 17.51 13.75 -3.17
C PRO A 101 18.49 12.58 -3.34
N ALA A 102 19.47 12.44 -2.43
CA ALA A 102 20.46 11.36 -2.47
C ALA A 102 20.03 10.10 -1.69
N LEU A 103 18.83 10.08 -1.09
CA LEU A 103 18.41 8.98 -0.23
C LEU A 103 18.15 7.73 -1.07
N THR A 104 18.94 6.67 -0.83
CA THR A 104 18.86 5.43 -1.61
C THR A 104 18.12 4.30 -0.89
N SER A 105 18.09 4.34 0.45
CA SER A 105 17.51 3.27 1.27
C SER A 105 16.90 3.78 2.57
N ILE A 106 15.76 3.18 2.93
CA ILE A 106 15.09 3.33 4.22
C ILE A 106 14.93 1.92 4.81
N GLY A 107 15.53 1.65 5.98
CA GLY A 107 15.45 0.35 6.63
C GLY A 107 14.06 0.03 7.18
N GLY A 108 13.34 1.07 7.61
CA GLY A 108 11.95 1.03 8.04
C GLY A 108 10.99 1.46 6.94
N SER A 109 10.07 2.37 7.27
CA SER A 109 8.95 2.76 6.41
C SER A 109 9.07 4.22 5.93
N LEU A 110 8.36 4.56 4.86
CA LEU A 110 8.17 5.93 4.38
C LEU A 110 6.70 6.33 4.54
N TYR A 111 6.46 7.41 5.28
CA TYR A 111 5.15 8.00 5.49
C TYR A 111 5.13 9.45 5.01
N VAL A 112 4.31 9.75 4.01
CA VAL A 112 4.11 11.13 3.51
C VAL A 112 2.61 11.45 3.55
N ARG A 113 2.18 12.33 4.46
CA ARG A 113 0.75 12.51 4.77
C ARG A 113 0.34 13.97 4.95
N GLN A 114 -0.95 14.25 4.87
CA GLN A 114 -1.54 15.53 5.30
C GLN A 114 -0.93 16.76 4.64
N GLY A 115 -0.95 16.78 3.30
CA GLY A 115 -0.43 17.89 2.49
C GLY A 115 1.08 18.10 2.57
N ALA A 116 1.82 17.14 3.13
CA ALA A 116 3.28 17.19 3.16
C ALA A 116 3.90 16.99 1.77
N THR A 117 5.12 17.50 1.60
CA THR A 117 5.94 17.31 0.40
C THR A 117 7.25 16.60 0.77
N CYS A 118 7.58 15.51 0.07
CA CYS A 118 8.84 14.80 0.28
C CYS A 118 9.46 14.40 -1.05
N ASP A 119 10.66 14.89 -1.35
CA ASP A 119 11.39 14.56 -2.59
C ASP A 119 12.46 13.50 -2.34
N VAL A 120 12.30 12.31 -2.94
CA VAL A 120 13.16 11.12 -2.74
C VAL A 120 13.46 10.40 -4.09
N PRO A 121 13.96 11.11 -5.12
CA PRO A 121 14.09 10.59 -6.47
C PRO A 121 15.05 9.39 -6.61
N ALA A 122 16.06 9.30 -5.75
CA ALA A 122 17.06 8.22 -5.76
C ALA A 122 16.67 7.00 -4.91
N LEU A 123 15.50 7.00 -4.26
CA LEU A 123 15.12 5.94 -3.32
C LEU A 123 14.85 4.64 -4.07
N THR A 124 15.64 3.61 -3.77
CA THR A 124 15.57 2.31 -4.46
C THR A 124 14.89 1.22 -3.64
N SER A 125 14.90 1.34 -2.31
CA SER A 125 14.38 0.31 -1.40
C SER A 125 13.80 0.88 -0.11
N ILE A 126 12.70 0.27 0.34
CA ILE A 126 12.07 0.49 1.64
C ILE A 126 11.91 -0.87 2.31
N GLY A 127 12.48 -1.07 3.51
CA GLY A 127 12.40 -2.35 4.22
C GLY A 127 11.01 -2.64 4.80
N GLY A 128 10.28 -1.60 5.20
CA GLY A 128 8.95 -1.66 5.79
C GLY A 128 7.84 -1.21 4.82
N TYR A 129 7.03 -0.25 5.26
CA TYR A 129 5.83 0.19 4.54
C TYR A 129 6.08 1.46 3.72
N LEU A 130 5.27 1.61 2.67
CA LEU A 130 5.10 2.87 1.97
C LEU A 130 3.65 3.30 2.09
N ASP A 131 3.42 4.46 2.70
CA ASP A 131 2.08 4.98 2.96
C ASP A 131 2.04 6.47 2.61
N VAL A 132 1.27 6.78 1.58
CA VAL A 132 1.02 8.14 1.14
C VAL A 132 -0.48 8.43 1.13
N SER A 133 -0.89 9.51 1.79
CA SER A 133 -2.30 9.86 1.95
C SER A 133 -2.55 11.36 2.10
N GLU A 134 -3.82 11.77 2.00
CA GLU A 134 -4.31 13.10 2.43
C GLU A 134 -3.63 14.28 1.69
N GLY A 135 -3.58 14.21 0.36
CA GLY A 135 -3.09 15.32 -0.48
C GLY A 135 -1.58 15.54 -0.44
N ALA A 136 -0.82 14.58 0.10
CA ALA A 136 0.64 14.60 0.07
C ALA A 136 1.20 14.53 -1.36
N THR A 137 2.35 15.17 -1.57
CA THR A 137 3.14 15.14 -2.81
C THR A 137 4.47 14.46 -2.54
N TYR A 138 4.87 13.53 -3.41
CA TYR A 138 6.10 12.75 -3.29
C TYR A 138 6.50 12.25 -4.68
N ASP A 139 7.78 11.92 -4.84
CA ASP A 139 8.32 11.33 -6.07
C ASP A 139 9.34 10.23 -5.73
N VAL A 140 9.09 9.00 -6.20
CA VAL A 140 9.93 7.81 -5.96
C VAL A 140 10.14 6.99 -7.25
N PRO A 141 10.63 7.60 -8.34
CA PRO A 141 10.67 6.97 -9.66
C PRO A 141 11.67 5.80 -9.73
N ALA A 142 12.67 5.76 -8.83
CA ALA A 142 13.68 4.71 -8.77
C ALA A 142 13.33 3.55 -7.81
N LEU A 143 12.16 3.58 -7.15
CA LEU A 143 11.83 2.61 -6.12
C LEU A 143 11.55 1.24 -6.75
N THR A 144 12.38 0.25 -6.42
CA THR A 144 12.30 -1.09 -7.02
C THR A 144 11.71 -2.15 -6.11
N SER A 145 11.75 -1.93 -4.79
CA SER A 145 11.31 -2.91 -3.79
C SER A 145 10.75 -2.29 -2.52
N ILE A 146 9.68 -2.90 -2.01
CA ILE A 146 9.11 -2.64 -0.69
C ILE A 146 9.07 -3.97 0.07
N GLY A 147 9.77 -4.08 1.19
CA GLY A 147 9.80 -5.30 1.99
C GLY A 147 8.48 -5.59 2.71
N GLY A 148 7.77 -4.54 3.13
CA GLY A 148 6.44 -4.60 3.72
C GLY A 148 5.33 -4.32 2.71
N SER A 149 4.38 -3.46 3.11
CA SER A 149 3.15 -3.18 2.34
C SER A 149 3.13 -1.78 1.74
N LEU A 150 2.46 -1.66 0.59
CA LEU A 150 2.14 -0.39 -0.06
C LEU A 150 0.68 -0.01 0.21
N TYR A 151 0.45 1.21 0.67
CA TYR A 151 -0.87 1.76 0.96
C TYR A 151 -1.15 3.02 0.11
N VAL A 152 -2.17 2.92 -0.74
CA VAL A 152 -2.64 3.98 -1.64
C VAL A 152 -4.11 4.26 -1.30
N ARG A 153 -4.40 5.41 -0.68
CA ARG A 153 -5.73 5.69 -0.09
C ARG A 153 -6.17 7.14 -0.28
N GLN A 154 -7.45 7.40 -0.02
CA GLN A 154 -8.06 8.74 0.05
C GLN A 154 -7.89 9.57 -1.24
N GLY A 155 -8.19 8.99 -2.40
CA GLY A 155 -8.12 9.67 -3.69
C GLY A 155 -6.70 10.02 -4.16
N ALA A 156 -5.66 9.52 -3.49
CA ALA A 156 -4.29 9.69 -3.94
C ALA A 156 -4.07 8.99 -5.29
N THR A 157 -3.26 9.62 -6.14
CA THR A 157 -2.69 8.96 -7.33
C THR A 157 -1.27 8.52 -7.01
N TYR A 158 -0.96 7.28 -7.36
CA TYR A 158 0.31 6.63 -7.08
C TYR A 158 0.88 6.09 -8.38
N ASP A 159 2.02 6.63 -8.81
CA ASP A 159 2.77 6.20 -9.99
C ASP A 159 4.19 5.81 -9.54
N VAL A 160 4.49 4.51 -9.57
CA VAL A 160 5.82 4.00 -9.23
C VAL A 160 6.28 3.02 -10.30
N PRO A 161 6.86 3.54 -11.39
CA PRO A 161 7.06 2.79 -12.61
C PRO A 161 8.13 1.70 -12.49
N ALA A 162 9.05 1.83 -11.53
CA ALA A 162 10.16 0.90 -11.33
C ALA A 162 9.90 -0.20 -10.28
N LEU A 163 8.77 -0.17 -9.57
CA LEU A 163 8.52 -1.08 -8.45
C LEU A 163 8.23 -2.48 -8.97
N THR A 164 9.12 -3.43 -8.67
CA THR A 164 9.06 -4.80 -9.18
C THR A 164 8.49 -5.82 -8.19
N SER A 165 8.57 -5.52 -6.89
CA SER A 165 8.16 -6.44 -5.83
C SER A 165 7.65 -5.73 -4.58
N ILE A 166 6.62 -6.31 -3.97
CA ILE A 166 6.10 -5.97 -2.64
C ILE A 166 6.14 -7.25 -1.81
N GLY A 167 6.94 -7.29 -0.75
CA GLY A 167 7.06 -8.47 0.13
C GLY A 167 5.79 -8.71 0.97
N GLY A 168 5.13 -7.63 1.37
CA GLY A 168 3.84 -7.63 2.08
C GLY A 168 2.67 -7.47 1.13
N SER A 169 1.77 -6.53 1.43
CA SER A 169 0.47 -6.40 0.74
C SER A 169 0.34 -5.07 -0.01
N LEU A 170 -0.49 -5.05 -1.05
CA LEU A 170 -0.90 -3.85 -1.77
C LEU A 170 -2.36 -3.51 -1.43
N TYR A 171 -2.57 -2.32 -0.89
CA TYR A 171 -3.89 -1.81 -0.53
C TYR A 171 -4.20 -0.54 -1.31
N VAL A 172 -5.23 -0.59 -2.17
CA VAL A 172 -5.67 0.53 -2.99
C VAL A 172 -7.14 0.81 -2.67
N ARG A 173 -7.43 1.92 -2.00
CA ARG A 173 -8.75 2.15 -1.39
C ARG A 173 -9.23 3.59 -1.54
N GLN A 174 -10.54 3.80 -1.36
CA GLN A 174 -11.17 5.12 -1.22
C GLN A 174 -10.94 6.00 -2.46
N GLY A 175 -11.29 5.51 -3.64
CA GLY A 175 -11.18 6.24 -4.90
C GLY A 175 -9.75 6.53 -5.36
N ALA A 176 -8.75 5.92 -4.72
CA ALA A 176 -7.36 6.12 -5.09
C ALA A 176 -7.01 5.39 -6.40
N THR A 177 -6.00 5.88 -7.10
CA THR A 177 -5.48 5.30 -8.35
C THR A 177 -4.05 4.85 -8.12
N CYS A 178 -3.74 3.61 -8.47
CA CYS A 178 -2.40 3.02 -8.37
C CYS A 178 -1.98 2.52 -9.74
N ASP A 179 -0.83 2.99 -10.24
CA ASP A 179 -0.20 2.57 -11.49
C ASP A 179 1.22 2.06 -11.16
N VAL A 180 1.42 0.74 -11.32
CA VAL A 180 2.69 0.07 -10.98
C VAL A 180 3.05 -0.92 -12.09
N PRO A 181 3.45 -0.43 -13.27
CA PRO A 181 3.57 -1.21 -14.50
C PRO A 181 4.61 -2.34 -14.42
N ALA A 182 5.65 -2.19 -13.60
CA ALA A 182 6.71 -3.18 -13.45
C ALA A 182 6.47 -4.21 -12.33
N LEU A 183 5.37 -4.11 -11.57
CA LEU A 183 5.14 -4.98 -10.42
C LEU A 183 4.88 -6.41 -10.86
N THR A 184 5.77 -7.34 -10.48
CA THR A 184 5.67 -8.75 -10.88
C THR A 184 5.12 -9.65 -9.77
N SER A 185 5.29 -9.26 -8.51
CA SER A 185 4.89 -10.09 -7.36
C SER A 185 4.46 -9.29 -6.15
N ILE A 186 3.45 -9.82 -5.45
CA ILE A 186 3.00 -9.37 -4.13
C ILE A 186 3.07 -10.59 -3.21
N GLY A 187 3.86 -10.56 -2.14
CA GLY A 187 4.02 -11.70 -1.22
C GLY A 187 2.80 -11.96 -0.34
N GLY A 188 2.04 -10.92 -0.01
CA GLY A 188 0.84 -10.96 0.82
C GLY A 188 -0.45 -10.73 0.03
N TYR A 189 -1.27 -9.78 0.46
CA TYR A 189 -2.61 -9.54 -0.05
C TYR A 189 -2.64 -8.48 -1.16
N LEU A 190 -3.56 -8.62 -2.11
CA LEU A 190 -3.99 -7.53 -2.99
C LEU A 190 -5.44 -7.14 -2.65
N ASP A 191 -5.64 -5.89 -2.23
CA ASP A 191 -6.93 -5.38 -1.74
C ASP A 191 -7.26 -4.07 -2.45
N VAL A 192 -8.20 -4.12 -3.41
CA VAL A 192 -8.63 -2.99 -4.25
C VAL A 192 -10.11 -2.71 -4.01
N ARG A 193 -10.43 -1.57 -3.39
CA ARG A 193 -11.79 -1.34 -2.84
C ARG A 193 -12.27 0.10 -2.88
N GLN A 194 -13.57 0.28 -2.64
CA GLN A 194 -14.20 1.59 -2.44
C GLN A 194 -13.95 2.55 -3.63
N GLY A 195 -14.23 2.07 -4.85
CA GLY A 195 -14.12 2.87 -6.08
C GLY A 195 -12.68 3.11 -6.57
N ALA A 196 -11.71 2.39 -6.02
CA ALA A 196 -10.30 2.56 -6.37
C ALA A 196 -9.91 1.81 -7.65
N THR A 197 -8.85 2.27 -8.31
CA THR A 197 -8.30 1.67 -9.54
C THR A 197 -6.85 1.25 -9.31
N CYS A 198 -6.49 0.04 -9.73
CA CYS A 198 -5.14 -0.49 -9.63
C CYS A 198 -4.73 -1.11 -10.97
N ASP A 199 -3.69 -0.56 -11.60
CA ASP A 199 -3.10 -1.05 -12.84
C ASP A 199 -1.73 -1.68 -12.54
N VAL A 200 -1.64 -3.00 -12.73
CA VAL A 200 -0.47 -3.84 -12.42
C VAL A 200 -0.28 -4.87 -13.55
N PRO A 201 -0.01 -4.41 -14.79
CA PRO A 201 -0.06 -5.23 -16.00
C PRO A 201 0.97 -6.36 -16.01
N ALA A 202 2.09 -6.22 -15.29
CA ALA A 202 3.15 -7.22 -15.18
C ALA A 202 2.96 -8.21 -14.02
N LEU A 203 1.91 -8.07 -13.20
CA LEU A 203 1.74 -8.87 -11.98
C LEU A 203 1.43 -10.32 -12.33
N THR A 204 2.27 -11.25 -11.89
CA THR A 204 2.09 -12.69 -12.16
C THR A 204 1.67 -13.49 -10.94
N SER A 205 1.93 -12.99 -9.73
CA SER A 205 1.64 -13.74 -8.50
C SER A 205 1.23 -12.88 -7.31
N ILE A 206 0.26 -13.39 -6.56
CA ILE A 206 -0.14 -12.91 -5.24
C ILE A 206 0.04 -14.08 -4.26
N GLY A 207 0.94 -13.94 -3.29
CA GLY A 207 1.28 -15.01 -2.35
C GLY A 207 0.19 -15.27 -1.30
N GLY A 208 -0.63 -14.26 -1.00
CA GLY A 208 -1.81 -14.37 -0.14
C GLY A 208 -3.12 -14.28 -0.92
N TYR A 209 -4.08 -13.57 -0.33
CA TYR A 209 -5.45 -13.43 -0.82
C TYR A 209 -5.67 -12.22 -1.74
N LEU A 210 -6.67 -12.35 -2.61
CA LEU A 210 -7.20 -11.28 -3.44
C LEU A 210 -8.56 -10.82 -2.92
N ARG A 211 -8.74 -9.49 -2.82
CA ARG A 211 -10.03 -8.85 -2.55
C ARG A 211 -10.25 -7.68 -3.49
N ILE A 212 -11.32 -7.75 -4.27
CA ILE A 212 -11.81 -6.65 -5.12
C ILE A 212 -13.25 -6.38 -4.71
N GLU A 213 -13.59 -5.14 -4.35
CA GLU A 213 -14.98 -4.75 -4.07
C GLU A 213 -15.67 -4.19 -5.33
N PRO A 214 -17.01 -4.20 -5.37
CA PRO A 214 -17.76 -3.56 -6.43
C PRO A 214 -17.31 -2.12 -6.68
N ARG A 215 -17.31 -1.73 -7.95
CA ARG A 215 -16.87 -0.41 -8.45
C ARG A 215 -15.36 -0.15 -8.33
N ALA A 216 -14.58 -1.08 -7.78
CA ALA A 216 -13.13 -1.05 -7.87
C ALA A 216 -12.67 -1.72 -9.17
N THR A 217 -11.52 -1.30 -9.70
CA THR A 217 -10.96 -1.81 -10.95
C THR A 217 -9.56 -2.35 -10.69
N LEU A 218 -9.30 -3.59 -11.09
CA LEU A 218 -7.97 -4.18 -11.14
C LEU A 218 -7.64 -4.56 -12.59
N VAL A 219 -6.49 -4.12 -13.09
CA VAL A 219 -5.93 -4.54 -14.37
C VAL A 219 -4.69 -5.38 -14.09
N ALA A 220 -4.82 -6.71 -14.24
CA ALA A 220 -3.75 -7.68 -14.00
C ALA A 220 -3.82 -8.84 -15.02
N PRO A 221 -3.68 -8.57 -16.33
CA PRO A 221 -3.86 -9.55 -17.40
C PRO A 221 -2.86 -10.71 -17.38
N LEU A 222 -1.71 -10.54 -16.73
CA LEU A 222 -0.67 -11.57 -16.60
C LEU A 222 -0.72 -12.29 -15.25
N LEU A 223 -1.73 -12.08 -14.43
CA LEU A 223 -1.84 -12.76 -13.14
C LEU A 223 -2.04 -14.26 -13.38
N GLU A 224 -1.15 -15.09 -12.83
CA GLU A 224 -1.18 -16.54 -13.01
C GLU A 224 -1.60 -17.25 -11.73
N THR A 225 -1.16 -16.77 -10.57
CA THR A 225 -1.36 -17.47 -9.30
C THR A 225 -1.83 -16.56 -8.16
N ILE A 226 -2.69 -17.11 -7.31
CA ILE A 226 -3.11 -16.52 -6.04
C ILE A 226 -2.99 -17.58 -4.95
N SER A 227 -2.33 -17.26 -3.83
CA SER A 227 -2.05 -18.23 -2.75
C SER A 227 -1.36 -19.51 -3.25
N GLY A 228 -0.47 -19.38 -4.25
CA GLY A 228 0.23 -20.52 -4.87
C GLY A 228 -0.65 -21.44 -5.72
N LYS A 229 -1.91 -21.07 -5.98
CA LYS A 229 -2.85 -21.83 -6.82
C LYS A 229 -3.03 -21.13 -8.16
N PRO A 230 -3.10 -21.87 -9.29
CA PRO A 230 -3.28 -21.27 -10.60
C PRO A 230 -4.70 -20.71 -10.76
N LEU A 231 -4.81 -19.59 -11.47
CA LEU A 231 -6.10 -19.11 -11.96
C LEU A 231 -6.69 -20.09 -12.98
N PRO A 232 -8.03 -20.15 -13.09
CA PRO A 232 -8.70 -21.04 -14.03
C PRO A 232 -8.48 -20.57 -15.47
N ASP A 233 -8.52 -21.52 -16.41
CA ASP A 233 -8.66 -21.18 -17.83
C ASP A 233 -9.87 -20.25 -18.04
N PRO A 234 -9.76 -19.16 -18.83
CA PRO A 234 -10.86 -18.22 -19.03
C PRO A 234 -12.15 -18.85 -19.55
N GLY A 235 -12.06 -19.91 -20.37
CA GLY A 235 -13.21 -20.65 -20.86
C GLY A 235 -13.91 -21.42 -19.74
N ILE A 236 -13.13 -22.10 -18.90
CA ILE A 236 -13.65 -22.82 -17.70
C ILE A 236 -14.30 -21.82 -16.72
N ALA A 237 -13.63 -20.70 -16.46
CA ALA A 237 -14.12 -19.63 -15.61
C ALA A 237 -15.48 -19.10 -16.09
N LYS A 238 -15.60 -18.84 -17.40
CA LYS A 238 -16.84 -18.42 -18.05
C LYS A 238 -17.95 -19.46 -17.93
N THR A 239 -17.66 -20.74 -18.14
CA THR A 239 -18.63 -21.83 -17.99
C THR A 239 -19.14 -21.93 -16.55
N ARG A 240 -18.26 -21.84 -15.56
CA ARG A 240 -18.63 -21.85 -14.14
C ARG A 240 -19.50 -20.64 -13.78
N LEU A 241 -19.14 -19.44 -14.27
CA LEU A 241 -19.92 -18.23 -14.03
C LEU A 241 -21.33 -18.33 -14.65
N ALA A 242 -21.48 -18.92 -15.84
CA ALA A 242 -22.78 -19.19 -16.43
C ALA A 242 -23.60 -20.20 -15.60
N ALA A 243 -22.97 -21.25 -15.09
CA ALA A 243 -23.64 -22.22 -14.21
C ALA A 243 -24.10 -21.56 -12.89
N VAL A 244 -23.29 -20.66 -12.32
CA VAL A 244 -23.68 -19.84 -11.16
C VAL A 244 -24.91 -18.99 -11.49
N ALA A 245 -24.95 -18.34 -12.66
CA ALA A 245 -26.10 -17.53 -13.08
C ALA A 245 -27.37 -18.37 -13.22
N GLU A 246 -27.30 -19.54 -13.85
CA GLU A 246 -28.46 -20.45 -13.98
C GLU A 246 -29.00 -20.89 -12.61
N HIS A 247 -28.13 -21.35 -11.71
CA HIS A 247 -28.56 -21.83 -10.40
C HIS A 247 -29.09 -20.71 -9.52
N ALA A 248 -28.36 -19.59 -9.44
CA ALA A 248 -28.77 -18.47 -8.59
C ALA A 248 -30.13 -17.90 -9.06
N LEU A 249 -30.38 -17.80 -10.37
CA LEU A 249 -31.63 -17.25 -10.92
C LEU A 249 -32.79 -18.25 -10.99
N ALA A 250 -32.59 -19.54 -10.66
CA ALA A 250 -33.63 -20.56 -10.71
C ALA A 250 -34.72 -20.38 -9.64
N ASP A 251 -34.37 -19.81 -8.48
CA ASP A 251 -35.29 -19.56 -7.37
C ASP A 251 -35.00 -18.21 -6.70
N PRO A 252 -35.96 -17.28 -6.61
CA PRO A 252 -35.80 -16.03 -5.86
C PRO A 252 -35.34 -16.19 -4.41
N ALA A 253 -35.59 -17.34 -3.79
CA ALA A 253 -35.13 -17.68 -2.44
C ALA A 253 -33.61 -17.77 -2.32
N ASN A 254 -32.90 -18.08 -3.42
CA ASN A 254 -31.44 -18.15 -3.46
C ASN A 254 -30.77 -16.81 -3.10
N PHE A 255 -31.49 -15.69 -3.24
CA PHE A 255 -31.03 -14.35 -2.90
C PHE A 255 -31.36 -13.86 -1.48
N ILE A 256 -31.92 -14.73 -0.63
CA ILE A 256 -32.31 -14.36 0.75
C ILE A 256 -31.21 -14.81 1.73
N MET A 257 -30.67 -13.85 2.49
CA MET A 257 -29.55 -14.07 3.43
C MET A 257 -29.86 -15.10 4.51
N ASP A 258 -31.08 -15.07 5.04
CA ASP A 258 -31.47 -15.91 6.18
C ASP A 258 -31.82 -17.36 5.77
N GLY A 259 -31.83 -17.66 4.47
CA GLY A 259 -32.32 -18.92 3.91
C GLY A 259 -31.26 -19.96 3.60
N TRP A 260 -29.96 -19.61 3.56
CA TRP A 260 -28.90 -20.53 3.13
C TRP A 260 -27.61 -20.36 3.94
N HIS A 261 -27.58 -21.02 5.09
CA HIS A 261 -26.35 -21.57 5.65
C HIS A 261 -26.47 -23.10 5.52
N ASN A 262 -25.47 -23.77 4.97
CA ASN A 262 -25.42 -25.23 5.08
C ASN A 262 -25.29 -25.63 6.57
N GLU A 263 -25.44 -26.92 6.89
CA GLU A 263 -25.39 -27.44 8.28
C GLU A 263 -24.11 -27.04 9.04
N SER A 264 -23.07 -26.58 8.34
CA SER A 264 -21.80 -26.07 8.87
C SER A 264 -21.72 -24.55 9.08
N GLY A 265 -22.79 -23.78 8.86
CA GLY A 265 -22.79 -22.32 9.11
C GLY A 265 -21.99 -21.49 8.10
N ARG A 266 -21.65 -22.06 6.93
CA ARG A 266 -20.86 -21.39 5.88
C ARG A 266 -21.77 -20.61 4.93
N CYS A 267 -21.25 -19.50 4.40
CA CYS A 267 -22.04 -18.56 3.61
C CYS A 267 -22.55 -19.22 2.33
N GLY A 268 -23.86 -19.40 2.28
CA GLY A 268 -24.57 -19.96 1.14
C GLY A 268 -25.40 -18.94 0.34
N THR A 269 -25.24 -17.65 0.61
CA THR A 269 -26.22 -16.66 0.14
C THR A 269 -25.82 -16.11 -1.23
N ALA A 270 -26.79 -15.84 -2.14
CA ALA A 270 -26.51 -15.23 -3.45
C ALA A 270 -26.03 -13.76 -3.41
N HIS A 271 -25.81 -13.18 -2.23
CA HIS A 271 -25.03 -11.94 -2.11
C HIS A 271 -23.53 -12.18 -2.43
N CYS A 272 -23.12 -13.45 -2.57
CA CYS A 272 -21.79 -13.84 -2.93
C CYS A 272 -21.79 -14.79 -4.14
N ILE A 273 -21.58 -14.24 -5.34
CA ILE A 273 -21.35 -15.04 -6.58
C ILE A 273 -20.22 -16.06 -6.37
N ALA A 274 -19.19 -15.69 -5.58
CA ALA A 274 -18.14 -16.62 -5.16
C ALA A 274 -18.68 -17.79 -4.31
N GLY A 275 -19.62 -17.53 -3.39
CA GLY A 275 -20.27 -18.56 -2.58
C GLY A 275 -21.02 -19.60 -3.42
N TRP A 276 -21.72 -19.18 -4.46
CA TRP A 276 -22.36 -20.12 -5.40
C TRP A 276 -21.35 -20.95 -6.18
N ALA A 277 -20.25 -20.34 -6.65
CA ALA A 277 -19.20 -21.09 -7.32
C ALA A 277 -18.61 -22.16 -6.38
N ILE A 278 -18.32 -21.78 -5.13
CA ILE A 278 -17.82 -22.68 -4.09
C ILE A 278 -18.82 -23.83 -3.85
N HIS A 279 -20.10 -23.53 -3.68
CA HIS A 279 -21.13 -24.54 -3.44
C HIS A 279 -21.26 -25.53 -4.61
N LEU A 280 -21.28 -25.03 -5.85
CA LEU A 280 -21.44 -25.86 -7.06
C LEU A 280 -20.23 -26.77 -7.30
N GLU A 281 -19.03 -26.38 -6.85
CA GLU A 281 -17.84 -27.25 -6.86
C GLU A 281 -17.86 -28.29 -5.71
N GLY A 282 -18.83 -28.22 -4.80
CA GLY A 282 -19.04 -29.17 -3.72
C GLY A 282 -17.86 -29.20 -2.73
N LYS A 283 -17.43 -30.41 -2.33
CA LYS A 283 -16.37 -30.57 -1.33
C LYS A 283 -15.09 -29.83 -1.70
N GLN A 284 -14.69 -29.86 -2.97
CA GLN A 284 -13.47 -29.19 -3.44
C GLN A 284 -13.56 -27.67 -3.31
N GLY A 285 -14.72 -27.10 -3.61
CA GLY A 285 -14.97 -25.67 -3.40
C GLY A 285 -14.89 -25.29 -1.93
N TYR A 286 -15.49 -26.07 -1.03
CA TYR A 286 -15.45 -25.78 0.41
C TYR A 286 -14.06 -25.97 1.03
N ASP A 287 -13.31 -26.99 0.60
CA ASP A 287 -11.91 -27.17 1.01
C ASP A 287 -11.07 -25.95 0.55
N LEU A 288 -11.31 -25.46 -0.67
CA LEU A 288 -10.67 -24.26 -1.19
C LEU A 288 -11.03 -23.00 -0.38
N GLU A 289 -12.31 -22.84 -0.02
CA GLU A 289 -12.76 -21.74 0.84
C GLU A 289 -12.06 -21.75 2.21
N ASP A 290 -11.88 -22.92 2.83
CA ASP A 290 -11.19 -23.05 4.11
C ASP A 290 -9.72 -22.63 4.02
N GLU A 291 -9.07 -22.89 2.89
CA GLU A 291 -7.67 -22.55 2.67
C GLU A 291 -7.45 -21.07 2.37
N VAL A 292 -8.31 -20.49 1.51
CA VAL A 292 -8.05 -19.15 0.94
C VAL A 292 -9.12 -18.10 1.22
N GLY A 293 -10.19 -18.48 1.90
CA GLY A 293 -11.36 -17.64 2.10
C GLY A 293 -12.22 -17.46 0.84
N PRO A 294 -13.47 -16.98 1.00
CA PRO A 294 -14.47 -17.03 -0.06
C PRO A 294 -14.14 -16.14 -1.26
N GLY A 295 -13.58 -14.95 -1.06
CA GLY A 295 -13.24 -14.04 -2.16
C GLY A 295 -12.13 -14.58 -3.06
N THR A 296 -11.10 -15.18 -2.47
CA THR A 296 -9.99 -15.77 -3.25
C THR A 296 -10.41 -17.10 -3.86
N ALA A 297 -11.17 -17.93 -3.14
CA ALA A 297 -11.75 -19.14 -3.72
C ALA A 297 -12.63 -18.81 -4.94
N GLY A 298 -13.46 -17.77 -4.83
CA GLY A 298 -14.24 -17.25 -5.96
C GLY A 298 -13.37 -16.86 -7.15
N ALA A 299 -12.28 -16.14 -6.94
CA ALA A 299 -11.37 -15.72 -8.01
C ALA A 299 -10.65 -16.92 -8.66
N LEU A 300 -10.25 -17.92 -7.86
CA LEU A 300 -9.65 -19.17 -8.33
C LEU A 300 -10.63 -20.08 -9.08
N LEU A 301 -11.94 -19.89 -8.89
CA LEU A 301 -12.98 -20.64 -9.61
C LEU A 301 -13.49 -19.90 -10.85
N LEU A 302 -13.70 -18.59 -10.73
CA LEU A 302 -14.40 -17.74 -11.71
C LEU A 302 -13.51 -16.73 -12.44
N GLY A 303 -12.23 -16.64 -12.11
CA GLY A 303 -11.31 -15.63 -12.64
C GLY A 303 -11.43 -14.28 -11.93
N ILE A 304 -10.43 -13.41 -12.13
CA ILE A 304 -10.36 -12.09 -11.48
C ILE A 304 -11.39 -11.10 -12.01
N ASP A 305 -11.83 -11.25 -13.26
CA ASP A 305 -12.88 -10.41 -13.85
C ASP A 305 -14.21 -10.56 -13.09
N ALA A 306 -14.46 -11.75 -12.52
CA ALA A 306 -15.65 -11.99 -11.72
C ALA A 306 -15.56 -11.38 -10.31
N ALA A 307 -14.37 -11.09 -9.81
CA ALA A 307 -14.15 -10.72 -8.42
C ALA A 307 -14.82 -9.41 -8.01
N GLY A 308 -14.93 -8.44 -8.93
CA GLY A 308 -15.67 -7.20 -8.70
C GLY A 308 -17.18 -7.41 -8.47
N MET A 309 -17.71 -8.60 -8.77
CA MET A 309 -19.13 -8.92 -8.58
C MET A 309 -19.43 -9.63 -7.26
N PHE A 310 -18.41 -10.08 -6.52
CA PHE A 310 -18.59 -10.98 -5.37
C PHE A 310 -19.27 -10.36 -4.15
N PHE A 311 -19.37 -9.03 -4.09
CA PHE A 311 -19.96 -8.30 -2.97
C PHE A 311 -21.03 -7.30 -3.42
N LEU A 312 -21.65 -7.54 -4.58
CA LEU A 312 -22.71 -6.67 -5.10
C LEU A 312 -23.97 -6.72 -4.21
N PRO A 313 -24.68 -5.58 -4.05
CA PRO A 313 -26.02 -5.60 -3.47
C PRO A 313 -26.96 -6.53 -4.27
N ARG A 314 -27.94 -7.15 -3.61
CA ARG A 314 -28.87 -8.13 -4.21
C ARG A 314 -29.36 -7.76 -5.61
N SER A 315 -29.90 -6.56 -5.77
CA SER A 315 -30.50 -6.12 -7.03
C SER A 315 -29.45 -6.01 -8.14
N GLU A 316 -28.26 -5.49 -7.82
CA GLU A 316 -27.16 -5.37 -8.78
C GLU A 316 -26.61 -6.76 -9.15
N ALA A 317 -26.49 -7.66 -8.17
CA ALA A 317 -26.07 -9.05 -8.39
C ALA A 317 -27.05 -9.78 -9.31
N GLN A 318 -28.36 -9.67 -9.06
CA GLN A 318 -29.39 -10.28 -9.91
C GLN A 318 -29.31 -9.76 -11.35
N SER A 319 -29.24 -8.43 -11.55
CA SER A 319 -29.12 -7.86 -12.89
C SER A 319 -27.85 -8.30 -13.61
N ARG A 320 -26.70 -8.40 -12.90
CA ARG A 320 -25.46 -8.91 -13.48
C ARG A 320 -25.59 -10.36 -13.94
N LEU A 321 -26.15 -11.23 -13.09
CA LEU A 321 -26.35 -12.64 -13.44
C LEU A 321 -27.33 -12.81 -14.60
N GLU A 322 -28.38 -12.00 -14.68
CA GLU A 322 -29.32 -12.02 -15.81
C GLU A 322 -28.63 -11.69 -17.14
N MET A 323 -27.71 -10.71 -17.14
CA MET A 323 -26.89 -10.39 -18.32
C MET A 323 -25.98 -11.55 -18.72
N ILE A 324 -25.29 -12.16 -17.75
CA ILE A 324 -24.42 -13.33 -17.97
C ILE A 324 -25.22 -14.48 -18.59
N ARG A 325 -26.41 -14.78 -18.05
CA ARG A 325 -27.30 -15.83 -18.58
C ARG A 325 -27.73 -15.59 -20.03
N GLN A 326 -27.92 -14.33 -20.40
CA GLN A 326 -28.29 -13.93 -21.76
C GLN A 326 -27.09 -13.87 -22.73
N GLY A 327 -25.87 -14.22 -22.27
CA GLY A 327 -24.65 -14.19 -23.06
C GLY A 327 -23.95 -12.83 -23.11
N GLY A 328 -24.39 -11.86 -22.30
CA GLY A 328 -23.69 -10.59 -22.09
C GLY A 328 -22.49 -10.80 -21.16
N ALA A 329 -21.29 -10.47 -21.65
CA ALA A 329 -20.07 -10.35 -20.83
C ALA A 329 -19.92 -8.91 -20.33
#